data_AF-A0AA51CDM8-F1
#
_entry.id   AF-A0AA51CDM8-F1
#
_cell.length_a   1.000
_cell.length_b   1.000
_cell.length_c   1.000
_cell.angle_alpha   90.00
_cell.angle_beta   90.00
_cell.angle_gamma   90.00
#
_symmetry.space_group_name_H-M   'P 1'
#
loop_
_entity.id
_entity.type
_entity.pdbx_description
1 polymer ?
#
loop_
_entity_poly.entity_id
_entity_poly.type
_entity_poly.pdbx_seq_one_letter_code
_entity_poly.pdbx_strand_id
1 'polypeptide(L)' 'MEDVCIRFIDLPCRINGITVQDESGFYNVYINVRLSLEAQRAAVKHELTHIKRNDFYSLEPLSKVESF' A
#
# COMPACT_ATOMS: atom_id res chain seq x y z
N MET A 1 -3.77 10.89 -16.35
CA MET A 1 -3.29 11.20 -14.98
C MET A 1 -3.92 10.11 -14.14
N GLU A 2 -3.13 9.20 -13.57
CA GLU A 2 -3.67 8.16 -12.71
C GLU A 2 -4.07 8.83 -11.39
N ASP A 3 -5.35 8.83 -11.07
CA ASP A 3 -5.85 9.41 -9.84
C ASP A 3 -5.62 8.42 -8.68
N VAL A 4 -4.73 8.83 -7.77
CA VAL A 4 -4.35 8.08 -6.56
C VAL A 4 -4.91 8.78 -5.34
N CYS A 5 -5.61 8.04 -4.48
CA CYS A 5 -6.06 8.50 -3.17
C CYS A 5 -5.37 7.69 -2.07
N ILE A 6 -4.62 8.38 -1.20
CA ILE A 6 -3.99 7.76 -0.03
C ILE A 6 -4.85 8.05 1.20
N ARG A 7 -5.23 6.99 1.92
CA ARG A 7 -6.06 7.04 3.12
C ARG A 7 -5.32 6.36 4.27
N PHE A 8 -5.25 7.05 5.39
CA PHE A 8 -4.69 6.49 6.62
C PHE A 8 -5.87 5.99 7.47
N ILE A 9 -5.97 4.67 7.64
CA ILE A 9 -7.06 4.03 8.38
C ILE A 9 -6.51 3.00 9.37
N ASP A 10 -7.34 2.62 10.33
CA ASP A 10 -7.04 1.57 11.28
C ASP A 10 -7.13 0.21 10.59
N LEU A 11 -5.97 -0.43 10.37
CA LEU A 11 -5.87 -1.75 9.76
C LEU A 11 -5.38 -2.77 10.80
N PRO A 12 -5.68 -4.07 10.59
CA PRO A 12 -5.11 -5.13 11.40
C PRO A 12 -3.58 -4.99 11.49
N CYS A 13 -2.99 -5.25 12.67
CA CYS A 13 -1.56 -5.00 12.91
C CYS A 13 -0.59 -5.77 12.01
N ARG A 14 -1.08 -6.77 11.25
CA ARG A 14 -0.29 -7.52 10.26
C ARG A 14 -0.26 -6.89 8.87
N ILE A 15 -1.04 -5.84 8.65
CA ILE A 15 -1.19 -5.17 7.36
C ILE A 15 -0.59 -3.77 7.50
N ASN A 16 0.47 -3.51 6.75
CA ASN A 16 1.15 -2.22 6.77
C ASN A 16 0.48 -1.22 5.81
N GLY A 17 0.02 -1.71 4.67
CA GLY A 17 -0.77 -0.98 3.71
C GLY A 17 -1.35 -1.91 2.64
N ILE A 18 -2.29 -1.40 1.86
CA ILE A 18 -2.91 -2.13 0.75
C ILE A 18 -3.31 -1.14 -0.36
N THR A 19 -3.01 -1.51 -1.60
CA THR A 19 -3.47 -0.80 -2.80
C THR A 19 -4.61 -1.56 -3.45
N VAL A 20 -5.70 -0.85 -3.74
CA VAL A 20 -6.88 -1.37 -4.43
C VAL A 20 -7.15 -0.50 -5.63
N GLN A 21 -7.27 -1.11 -6.81
CA GLN A 21 -7.72 -0.41 -8.01
C GLN A 21 -9.23 -0.67 -8.20
N ASP A 22 -10.00 0.40 -8.37
CA ASP A 22 -11.41 0.30 -8.74
C ASP A 22 -11.59 0.00 -10.23
N GLU A 23 -12.77 -0.48 -10.62
CA GLU A 23 -13.12 -0.81 -12.02
C GLU A 23 -12.97 0.40 -12.97
N SER A 24 -13.01 1.62 -12.44
CA SER A 24 -12.79 2.88 -13.17
C SER A 24 -11.31 3.25 -13.37
N GLY A 25 -10.37 2.44 -12.86
CA GLY A 25 -8.92 2.72 -12.93
C GLY A 25 -8.40 3.69 -11.87
N PHE A 26 -9.19 3.97 -10.83
CA PHE A 26 -8.80 4.81 -9.70
C PHE A 26 -8.06 3.99 -8.65
N TYR A 27 -6.94 4.48 -8.15
CA TYR A 27 -6.13 3.77 -7.16
C TYR A 27 -6.40 4.28 -5.74
N ASN A 28 -6.87 3.39 -4.88
CA ASN A 28 -7.03 3.62 -3.45
C ASN A 28 -5.89 2.94 -2.69
N VAL A 29 -5.06 3.73 -2.02
CA VAL A 29 -3.97 3.26 -1.15
C VAL A 29 -4.40 3.45 0.29
N TYR A 30 -4.45 2.37 1.06
CA TYR A 30 -4.78 2.40 2.48
C TYR A 30 -3.52 2.10 3.30
N ILE A 31 -3.20 2.95 4.27
CA ILE A 31 -2.02 2.82 5.11
C ILE A 31 -2.45 2.68 6.55
N ASN A 32 -1.82 1.76 7.28
CA ASN A 32 -2.16 1.52 8.67
C ASN A 32 -1.68 2.67 9.57
N VAL A 33 -2.62 3.39 10.19
CA VAL A 33 -2.31 4.48 11.14
C VAL A 33 -1.57 4.01 12.39
N ARG A 34 -1.65 2.71 12.71
CA ARG A 34 -1.00 2.13 13.89
C ARG A 34 0.51 2.01 13.73
N LEU A 35 1.03 2.17 12.51
CA LEU A 35 2.46 2.17 12.24
C LEU A 35 3.11 3.47 12.72
N SER A 36 4.39 3.40 13.07
CA SER A 36 5.24 4.58 13.26
C SER A 36 5.28 5.43 11.99
N LEU A 37 5.50 6.74 12.12
CA LEU A 37 5.55 7.67 10.98
C LEU A 37 6.53 7.24 9.88
N GLU A 38 7.68 6.67 10.25
CA GLU A 38 8.67 6.15 9.30
C GLU A 38 8.14 4.94 8.53
N ALA A 39 7.49 4.01 9.23
CA ALA A 39 6.87 2.83 8.63
C ALA A 39 5.66 3.20 7.74
N GLN A 40 4.88 4.21 8.11
CA GLN A 40 3.82 4.75 7.25
C GLN A 40 4.40 5.33 5.95
N ARG A 41 5.50 6.10 6.03
CA ARG A 41 6.20 6.64 4.85
C ARG A 41 6.76 5.52 3.97
N ALA A 42 7.34 4.49 4.58
CA ALA A 42 7.85 3.32 3.87
C ALA A 42 6.71 2.57 3.16
N ALA A 43 5.58 2.35 3.84
CA ALA A 43 4.39 1.71 3.27
C ALA A 43 3.82 2.52 2.09
N VAL A 44 3.66 3.84 2.24
CA VAL A 44 3.23 4.71 1.12
C VAL A 44 4.17 4.58 -0.08
N LYS A 45 5.47 4.64 0.14
CA LYS A 45 6.46 4.53 -0.94
C LYS A 45 6.42 3.16 -1.60
N HIS A 46 6.22 2.09 -0.84
CA HIS A 46 6.05 0.73 -1.33
C HIS A 46 4.82 0.63 -2.24
N GLU A 47 3.66 1.04 -1.74
CA GLU A 47 2.39 1.01 -2.48
C GLU A 47 2.44 1.86 -3.77
N LEU A 48 3.00 3.08 -3.72
CA LEU A 48 3.19 3.92 -4.90
C LEU A 48 4.18 3.31 -5.93
N THR A 49 5.16 2.55 -5.46
CA THR A 49 6.10 1.86 -6.35
C THR A 49 5.39 0.73 -7.10
N HIS A 50 4.48 0.01 -6.44
CA HIS A 50 3.62 -0.99 -7.10
C HIS A 50 2.74 -0.35 -8.18
N ILE A 51 2.13 0.80 -7.87
CA ILE A 51 1.31 1.54 -8.85
C ILE A 51 2.13 1.90 -10.09
N LYS A 52 3.32 2.48 -9.89
CA LYS A 52 4.20 2.89 -10.99
C LYS A 52 4.71 1.71 -11.83
N ARG A 53 4.88 0.53 -11.23
CA ARG A 53 5.36 -0.67 -11.91
C ARG A 53 4.24 -1.48 -12.57
N ASN A 54 2.98 -1.12 -12.33
CA ASN A 54 1.79 -1.85 -12.80
C ASN A 54 1.78 -3.32 -12.34
N ASP A 55 2.45 -3.60 -11.22
CA ASP A 55 2.64 -4.96 -10.68
C ASP A 55 1.60 -5.23 -9.58
N PHE A 56 0.32 -4.98 -9.89
CA PHE A 56 -0.81 -5.09 -8.95
C PHE A 56 -1.15 -6.52 -8.51
N TYR A 57 -0.34 -7.51 -8.93
CA TYR A 57 -0.57 -8.94 -8.69
C TYR A 57 0.21 -9.52 -7.52
N SER A 58 0.92 -8.69 -6.75
CA SER A 58 1.56 -9.16 -5.53
C SER A 58 0.64 -8.91 -4.32
N LEU A 59 -0.42 -9.70 -4.24
CA LEU A 59 -0.89 -10.25 -2.96
C LEU A 59 0.19 -11.17 -2.35
N GLU A 60 1.48 -11.00 -2.65
CA GLU A 60 2.49 -11.64 -1.84
C GLU A 60 2.41 -11.02 -0.46
N PRO A 61 2.15 -11.84 0.58
CA PRO A 61 2.10 -11.34 1.93
C PRO A 61 3.40 -10.60 2.21
N LEU A 62 3.26 -9.41 2.81
CA LEU A 62 4.34 -8.59 3.39
C LEU A 62 5.41 -9.40 4.16
N SER A 63 5.12 -10.64 4.55
CA SER A 63 6.06 -11.59 5.12
C SER A 63 7.22 -12.04 4.21
N LYS A 64 7.21 -11.73 2.90
CA LYS A 64 8.23 -12.22 1.96
C LYS A 64 9.13 -11.14 1.36
N VAL A 65 8.75 -9.87 1.48
CA VAL A 65 9.56 -8.71 1.05
C VAL A 65 10.43 -8.16 2.20
N GLU A 66 10.23 -8.63 3.43
CA GLU A 66 11.18 -8.44 4.54
C GLU A 66 12.10 -9.66 4.66
N SER A 67 12.97 -9.87 3.67
CA SER A 67 14.16 -10.70 3.90
C SER A 67 15.17 -9.82 4.63
N PHE A 68 15.36 -10.12 5.91
CA PHE A 68 16.29 -9.52 6.87
C PHE A 68 17.70 -9.29 6.30
#